data_AF-A0A151E8D9-F1
#
_entry.id   AF-A0A151E8D9-F1
#
_cell.length_a   1.000
_cell.length_b   1.000
_cell.length_c   1.000
_cell.angle_alpha   90.00
_cell.angle_beta   90.00
_cell.angle_gamma   90.00
#
_symmetry.space_group_name_H-M   'P 1'
#
loop_
_entity.id
_entity.type
_entity.pdbx_description
1 polymer ?
#
loop_
_entity_poly.entity_id
_entity_poly.type
_entity_poly.pdbx_seq_one_letter_code
_entity_poly.pdbx_strand_id
1 'polypeptide(L)' 'MNKNENIHIKLEISRDPNTGGLNLMTRFDPNAPNFIKDENGFSWSPTKEEREFLNEAFELIVKKR' A
#
# COMPACT_ATOMS: atom_id res chain seq x y z
N MET A 1 -3.77 -5.21 -24.38
CA MET A 1 -3.94 -4.87 -22.95
C MET A 1 -3.11 -5.86 -22.14
N ASN A 2 -2.02 -5.40 -21.54
CA ASN A 2 -1.02 -6.25 -20.87
C ASN A 2 -1.53 -6.70 -19.50
N LYS A 3 -1.36 -7.99 -19.18
CA LYS A 3 -1.94 -8.68 -18.02
C LYS A 3 -1.27 -8.42 -16.65
N ASN A 4 -0.35 -7.46 -16.53
CA ASN A 4 0.57 -7.37 -15.38
C ASN A 4 0.56 -6.03 -14.62
N GLU A 5 -0.44 -5.17 -14.77
CA GLU A 5 -0.54 -3.90 -14.02
C GLU A 5 -1.49 -4.00 -12.81
N ASN A 6 -1.50 -5.13 -12.10
CA ASN A 6 -2.40 -5.29 -10.97
C ASN A 6 -1.75 -4.70 -9.70
N ILE A 7 -1.95 -3.41 -9.47
CA ILE A 7 -1.72 -2.80 -8.16
C ILE A 7 -2.73 -3.42 -7.18
N HIS A 8 -2.25 -4.13 -6.17
CA HIS A 8 -3.08 -4.85 -5.19
C HIS A 8 -3.31 -4.07 -3.89
N ILE A 9 -2.95 -2.79 -3.90
CA ILE A 9 -3.13 -1.87 -2.79
C ILE A 9 -4.09 -0.74 -3.16
N LYS A 10 -4.78 -0.21 -2.15
CA LYS A 10 -5.66 0.96 -2.27
C LYS A 10 -5.24 2.02 -1.27
N LEU A 11 -5.36 3.28 -1.66
CA LEU A 11 -5.13 4.41 -0.77
C LEU A 11 -6.47 4.96 -0.32
N GLU A 12 -6.61 5.16 0.97
CA GLU A 12 -7.80 5.75 1.57
C GLU A 12 -7.40 6.98 2.36
N ILE A 13 -8.07 8.08 2.09
CA ILE A 13 -7.98 9.30 2.87
C ILE A 13 -9.25 9.37 3.71
N SER A 14 -9.09 9.49 5.02
CA SER A 14 -10.18 9.67 5.96
C SER A 14 -9.88 10.85 6.89
N ARG A 15 -10.92 11.48 7.44
CA ARG A 15 -10.76 12.50 8.47
C ARG A 15 -10.98 11.85 9.83
N ASP A 16 -10.02 12.02 10.74
CA ASP A 16 -10.19 11.63 12.12
C ASP A 16 -11.29 12.49 12.77
N PRO A 17 -12.38 11.89 13.26
CA PRO A 17 -13.48 12.65 13.85
C PRO A 17 -13.13 13.28 15.20
N ASN A 18 -12.11 12.79 15.90
CA ASN A 18 -11.73 13.26 17.24
C ASN A 18 -10.68 14.37 17.17
N THR A 19 -9.70 14.25 16.27
CA THR A 19 -8.62 15.22 16.12
C THR A 19 -8.85 16.21 14.98
N GLY A 20 -9.76 15.88 14.05
CA GLY A 20 -9.97 16.63 12.82
C GLY A 20 -8.86 16.48 11.78
N GLY A 21 -7.82 15.70 12.08
CA GLY A 21 -6.68 15.42 11.21
C GLY A 21 -7.04 14.57 9.99
N LEU A 22 -6.22 14.62 8.94
CA LEU A 22 -6.35 13.75 7.79
C LEU A 22 -5.48 12.51 8.00
N ASN A 23 -6.12 11.34 8.01
CA ASN A 23 -5.47 10.06 8.02
C ASN A 23 -5.38 9.53 6.60
N LEU A 24 -4.19 9.08 6.25
CA LEU A 24 -3.93 8.35 5.04
C LEU A 24 -3.63 6.90 5.38
N MET A 25 -4.35 5.97 4.76
CA MET A 25 -4.22 4.54 4.99
C MET A 25 -3.97 3.81 3.67
N THR A 26 -2.98 2.92 3.68
CA THR A 26 -2.80 1.92 2.62
C THR A 26 -3.56 0.67 3.03
N ARG A 27 -4.50 0.23 2.19
CA ARG A 27 -5.26 -1.01 2.34
C ARG A 27 -4.71 -2.06 1.38
N PHE A 28 -4.48 -3.26 1.90
CA PHE A 28 -3.97 -4.39 1.13
C PHE A 28 -5.12 -5.32 0.73
N ASP A 29 -5.09 -5.86 -0.48
CA ASP A 29 -5.92 -7.02 -0.83
C ASP A 29 -5.34 -8.27 -0.17
N PRO A 30 -6.07 -8.90 0.78
CA PRO A 30 -5.56 -10.08 1.47
C PRO A 30 -5.41 -11.32 0.58
N ASN A 31 -5.95 -11.28 -0.64
CA ASN A 31 -5.80 -12.34 -1.64
C ASN A 31 -4.66 -12.07 -2.62
N ALA A 32 -3.94 -10.96 -2.46
CA ALA A 32 -2.83 -10.61 -3.32
C ALA A 32 -1.69 -11.63 -3.17
N PRO A 33 -1.02 -12.02 -4.28
CA PRO A 33 0.05 -13.01 -4.23
C PRO A 33 1.28 -12.53 -3.45
N ASN A 34 1.38 -11.22 -3.22
CA ASN A 34 2.47 -10.58 -2.50
C ASN A 34 2.10 -10.19 -1.06
N PHE A 35 0.98 -10.69 -0.57
CA PHE A 35 0.52 -10.57 0.81
C PHE A 35 0.46 -11.95 1.45
N ILE A 36 1.07 -12.08 2.63
CA ILE A 36 1.09 -13.31 3.40
C ILE A 36 0.53 -13.01 4.78
N LYS A 37 -0.49 -13.79 5.17
CA LYS A 37 -1.01 -13.82 6.53
C LYS A 37 -0.73 -15.18 7.13
N ASP A 38 -0.01 -15.21 8.24
CA ASP A 38 0.25 -16.42 9.01
C ASP A 38 -0.11 -16.23 10.50
N GLU A 39 0.22 -17.22 11.32
CA GLU A 39 -0.03 -17.21 12.77
C GLU A 39 0.75 -16.10 13.53
N ASN A 40 1.83 -15.59 12.94
CA ASN A 40 2.73 -14.60 13.53
C ASN A 40 2.43 -13.16 13.04
N GLY A 41 1.54 -12.99 12.07
CA GLY A 41 1.03 -11.70 11.67
C GLY A 41 0.86 -11.54 10.16
N PHE A 42 1.22 -10.36 9.67
CA PHE A 42 1.07 -9.96 8.28
C PHE A 42 2.43 -9.58 7.72
N SER A 43 2.76 -10.15 6.56
CA SER A 43 3.94 -9.79 5.79
C SER A 43 3.51 -9.36 4.39
N TRP A 44 4.06 -8.25 3.93
CA TRP A 44 3.75 -7.70 2.62
C TRP A 44 5.03 -7.36 1.89
N SER A 45 5.16 -7.89 0.67
CA SER A 45 6.30 -7.67 -0.21
C SER A 45 5.83 -6.84 -1.42
N PRO A 46 5.83 -5.50 -1.35
CA PRO A 46 5.30 -4.68 -2.43
C PRO A 46 5.97 -4.96 -3.78
N THR A 47 5.20 -4.98 -4.86
CA THR A 47 5.76 -5.06 -6.21
C THR A 47 6.56 -3.79 -6.55
N LYS A 48 7.23 -3.78 -7.70
CA LYS A 48 7.91 -2.57 -8.15
C LYS A 48 6.90 -1.43 -8.40
N GLU A 49 5.79 -1.75 -9.04
CA GLU A 49 4.72 -0.84 -9.42
C GLU A 49 4.03 -0.26 -8.18
N GLU A 50 3.77 -1.09 -7.15
CA GLU A 50 3.19 -0.63 -5.88
C GLU A 50 4.14 0.29 -5.10
N ARG A 51 5.46 0.04 -5.14
CA ARG A 51 6.46 0.94 -4.55
C ARG A 51 6.51 2.27 -5.28
N GLU A 52 6.45 2.26 -6.61
CA GLU A 52 6.42 3.46 -7.43
C GLU A 52 5.15 4.28 -7.14
N PHE A 53 3.99 3.63 -7.10
CA PHE A 53 2.72 4.25 -6.75
C PHE A 53 2.71 4.90 -5.36
N LEU A 54 3.22 4.20 -4.34
CA LEU A 54 3.33 4.77 -2.99
C LEU A 54 4.32 5.93 -2.90
N ASN A 55 5.41 5.88 -3.66
CA ASN A 55 6.37 6.95 -3.73
C ASN A 55 5.83 8.18 -4.46
N GLU A 56 5.09 7.99 -5.55
CA GLU A 56 4.42 9.09 -6.25
C GLU A 56 3.42 9.79 -5.34
N ALA A 57 2.65 9.02 -4.58
CA ALA A 57 1.61 9.58 -3.73
C ALA A 57 2.15 10.24 -2.45
N PHE A 58 3.22 9.70 -1.85
CA PHE A 58 3.61 10.04 -0.48
C PHE A 58 5.11 10.16 -0.22
N GLU A 59 5.97 9.94 -1.22
CA GLU A 59 7.43 9.92 -1.07
C GLU A 59 7.96 8.98 0.05
N LEU A 60 7.19 7.92 0.38
CA LEU A 60 7.40 7.12 1.59
C LEU A 60 8.66 6.23 1.57
N ILE A 61 9.09 5.77 0.41
CA ILE A 61 10.26 4.89 0.27
C ILE A 61 11.42 5.74 -0.20
N VAL A 62 12.34 6.00 0.74
CA VAL A 62 13.61 6.67 0.46
C VAL A 62 14.30 5.97 -0.71
N LYS A 63 14.38 6.64 -1.86
CA LYS A 63 15.20 6.17 -2.98
C LYS A 63 16.62 6.04 -2.45
N LYS A 64 17.15 4.81 -2.37
CA LYS A 64 18.59 4.62 -2.15
C LYS A 64 19.28 5.29 -3.34
N ARG A 65 20.06 6.34 -3.04
CA ARG A 65 20.97 6.96 -4.00
C ARG A 65 22.04 5.97 -4.43
#